data_AF-A0A2E6Z201-F1
#
_entry.id   AF-A0A2E6Z201-F1
#
_cell.length_a   1.000
_cell.length_b   1.000
_cell.length_c   1.000
_cell.angle_alpha   90.00
_cell.angle_beta   90.00
_cell.angle_gamma   90.00
#
_symmetry.space_group_name_H-M   'P 1'
#
loop_
_entity.id
_entity.type
_entity.pdbx_description
1 polymer ?
#
loop_
_entity_poly.entity_id
_entity_poly.type
_entity_poly.pdbx_seq_one_letter_code
_entity_poly.pdbx_strand_id
1 'polypeptide(L)'
;MDEVAVIGIKIKGDFETNFPESTDSKWGFLKGREIAIIRYPTVELALTLGKTVAEEQTELIEVVEKNIAHGPKVERKECRGHAGYGIHGNCSSRREPMYTEYIIYGNLVIMAEPLATEEPEDTLGFLQETADKLP
;
A
#
# COMPACT_ATOMS: atom_id res chain seq x y z
N MET A 1 1.48 15.26 -8.37
CA MET A 1 1.05 13.86 -8.61
C MET A 1 0.97 13.50 -10.10
N ASP A 2 1.13 14.43 -11.03
CA ASP A 2 0.96 14.15 -12.46
C ASP A 2 2.01 13.17 -13.02
N GLU A 3 3.22 13.17 -12.45
CA GLU A 3 4.32 12.25 -12.77
C GLU A 3 3.93 10.77 -12.60
N VAL A 4 3.16 10.43 -11.57
CA VAL A 4 2.74 9.04 -11.33
C VAL A 4 1.57 8.63 -12.23
N ALA A 5 0.81 9.59 -12.77
CA ALA A 5 -0.20 9.31 -13.79
C ALA A 5 0.45 8.93 -15.14
N VAL A 6 1.67 9.42 -15.42
CA VAL A 6 2.42 9.11 -16.65
C VAL A 6 2.70 7.61 -16.80
N ILE A 7 2.92 6.90 -15.68
CA ILE A 7 3.15 5.45 -15.68
C ILE A 7 1.86 4.62 -15.69
N GLY A 8 0.71 5.26 -15.85
CA GLY A 8 -0.59 4.61 -16.01
C GLY A 8 -1.33 4.33 -14.71
N ILE A 9 -0.91 4.92 -13.58
CA ILE A 9 -1.67 4.84 -12.32
C ILE A 9 -2.97 5.63 -12.47
N LYS A 10 -4.09 4.92 -12.31
CA LYS A 10 -5.42 5.52 -12.30
C LYS A 10 -5.77 5.95 -10.88
N ILE A 11 -5.41 7.18 -10.51
CA ILE A 11 -5.75 7.77 -9.22
C ILE A 11 -7.28 7.72 -9.00
N LYS A 12 -7.69 7.29 -7.80
CA LYS A 12 -9.10 7.12 -7.43
C LYS A 12 -9.53 8.04 -6.30
N GLY A 13 -8.64 8.30 -5.37
CA GLY A 13 -8.95 9.18 -4.25
C GLY A 13 -7.72 9.50 -3.44
N ASP A 14 -7.96 10.33 -2.44
CA ASP A 14 -6.99 10.66 -1.40
C ASP A 14 -7.17 9.69 -0.22
N PHE A 15 -6.15 9.61 0.63
CA PHE A 15 -6.35 9.04 1.96
C PHE A 15 -7.15 10.03 2.82
N GLU A 16 -7.99 9.52 3.70
CA GLU A 16 -8.69 10.29 4.74
C GLU A 16 -7.70 10.75 5.81
N THR A 17 -6.69 9.93 6.11
CA THR A 17 -5.62 10.23 7.05
C THR A 17 -4.72 11.32 6.49
N ASN A 18 -4.58 12.39 7.26
CA ASN A 18 -3.58 13.42 6.99
C ASN A 18 -2.23 12.97 7.58
N PHE A 19 -1.32 12.51 6.72
CA PHE A 19 -0.01 12.06 7.15
C PHE A 19 0.91 13.26 7.44
N PRO A 20 1.60 13.29 8.60
CA PRO A 20 2.46 14.40 8.99
C PRO A 20 3.47 14.75 7.90
N GLU A 21 3.53 16.04 7.53
CA GLU A 21 4.46 16.60 6.55
C GLU A 21 4.38 16.00 5.14
N SER A 22 3.38 15.17 4.85
CA SER A 22 3.11 14.73 3.48
C SER A 22 2.54 15.89 2.67
N THR A 23 2.95 15.99 1.40
CA THR A 23 2.36 16.93 0.44
C THR A 23 1.13 16.35 -0.21
N ASP A 24 1.14 15.04 -0.44
CA ASP A 24 0.06 14.30 -1.09
C ASP A 24 0.00 12.87 -0.53
N SER A 25 -1.21 12.35 -0.39
CA SER A 25 -1.48 10.96 -0.06
C SER A 25 -2.65 10.46 -0.89
N LYS A 26 -2.38 9.60 -1.87
CA LYS A 26 -3.40 9.13 -2.83
C LYS A 26 -3.34 7.64 -3.02
N TRP A 27 -4.47 7.08 -3.44
CA TRP A 27 -4.56 5.70 -3.87
C TRP A 27 -5.22 5.60 -5.25
N GLY A 28 -4.93 4.51 -5.94
CA GLY A 28 -5.42 4.28 -7.30
C GLY A 28 -5.16 2.86 -7.77
N PHE A 29 -5.27 2.65 -9.08
CA PHE A 29 -5.06 1.33 -9.69
C PHE A 29 -3.92 1.32 -10.69
N LEU A 30 -3.10 0.26 -10.61
CA LEU A 30 -2.10 -0.07 -11.61
C LEU A 30 -2.13 -1.57 -11.90
N LYS A 31 -2.29 -1.94 -13.18
CA LYS A 31 -2.30 -3.34 -13.64
C LYS A 31 -3.21 -4.29 -12.82
N GLY A 32 -4.36 -3.79 -12.36
CA GLY A 32 -5.34 -4.57 -11.59
C GLY A 32 -5.11 -4.60 -10.08
N ARG A 33 -4.06 -3.96 -9.57
CA ARG A 33 -3.74 -3.84 -8.14
C ARG A 33 -4.05 -2.45 -7.61
N GLU A 34 -4.50 -2.35 -6.37
CA GLU A 34 -4.46 -1.06 -5.68
C GLU A 34 -3.02 -0.67 -5.38
N ILE A 35 -2.73 0.61 -5.59
CA ILE A 35 -1.46 1.21 -5.25
C ILE A 35 -1.72 2.50 -4.49
N ALA A 36 -0.99 2.70 -3.41
CA ALA A 36 -0.95 3.94 -2.65
C ALA A 36 0.39 4.65 -2.85
N ILE A 37 0.33 5.98 -2.92
CA ILE A 37 1.49 6.84 -3.04
C ILE A 37 1.36 7.98 -2.04
N ILE A 38 2.37 8.13 -1.19
CA ILE A 38 2.50 9.24 -0.26
C ILE A 38 3.77 9.99 -0.63
N ARG A 39 3.64 11.29 -0.90
CA ARG A 39 4.74 12.17 -1.29
C ARG A 39 5.15 13.05 -0.10
N TYR A 40 6.45 13.12 0.12
CA TYR A 40 7.07 14.02 1.09
C TYR A 40 7.84 15.14 0.39
N PRO A 41 8.06 16.30 1.05
CA PRO A 41 8.86 17.38 0.50
C PRO A 41 10.32 16.98 0.24
N THR A 42 10.87 16.08 1.05
CA THR A 42 12.28 15.66 0.97
C THR A 42 12.44 14.14 1.09
N VAL A 43 13.56 13.63 0.58
CA VAL A 43 13.95 12.22 0.73
C VAL A 43 14.11 11.84 2.21
N GLU A 44 14.66 12.74 3.03
CA GLU A 44 14.84 12.50 4.46
C GLU A 44 13.51 12.31 5.19
N LEU A 45 12.49 13.12 4.87
CA LEU A 45 11.16 12.98 5.44
C LEU A 45 10.49 11.67 4.98
N ALA A 46 10.67 11.27 3.71
CA ALA A 46 10.18 9.99 3.24
C ALA A 46 10.85 8.80 3.96
N LEU A 47 12.17 8.84 4.16
CA LEU A 47 12.92 7.77 4.85
C LEU A 47 12.64 7.69 6.36
N THR A 48 12.15 8.76 6.96
CA THR A 48 11.83 8.82 8.39
C THR A 48 10.32 8.69 8.61
N LEU A 49 9.56 9.76 8.39
CA LEU A 49 8.11 9.79 8.58
C LEU A 49 7.39 8.88 7.59
N GLY A 50 7.81 8.89 6.32
CA GLY A 50 7.21 8.05 5.29
C GLY A 50 7.38 6.56 5.58
N LYS A 51 8.54 6.15 6.09
CA LYS A 51 8.78 4.79 6.55
C LYS A 51 7.83 4.40 7.68
N THR A 52 7.70 5.23 8.70
CA THR A 52 6.76 4.96 9.82
C THR A 52 5.32 4.85 9.32
N VAL A 53 4.90 5.75 8.43
CA VAL A 53 3.56 5.69 7.85
C VAL A 53 3.35 4.40 7.05
N ALA A 54 4.36 3.99 6.27
CA ALA A 54 4.29 2.75 5.51
C ALA A 54 4.14 1.54 6.44
N GLU A 55 4.99 1.44 7.46
CA GLU A 55 4.94 0.38 8.48
C GLU A 55 3.57 0.33 9.18
N GLU A 56 2.99 1.49 9.50
CA GLU A 56 1.67 1.60 10.12
C GLU A 56 0.52 1.20 9.16
N GLN A 57 0.64 1.50 7.87
CA GLN A 57 -0.35 1.12 6.86
C GLN A 57 -0.24 -0.35 6.44
N THR A 58 0.92 -0.98 6.65
CA THR A 58 1.16 -2.40 6.38
C THR A 58 1.20 -3.26 7.66
N GLU A 59 0.82 -2.70 8.80
CA GLU A 59 0.95 -3.37 10.10
C GLU A 59 -0.01 -4.55 10.29
N LEU A 60 0.58 -5.72 10.52
CA LEU A 60 -0.10 -6.96 10.91
C LEU A 60 -0.09 -7.12 12.43
N ILE A 61 -1.26 -7.29 13.05
CA ILE A 61 -1.35 -7.60 14.48
C ILE A 61 -1.52 -9.11 14.69
N GLU A 62 -0.69 -9.68 15.57
CA GLU A 62 -0.85 -11.06 16.04
C GLU A 62 -2.15 -11.26 16.82
N VAL A 63 -2.80 -12.39 16.57
CA VAL A 63 -4.14 -12.67 17.06
C VAL A 63 -4.09 -13.49 18.34
N VAL A 64 -4.55 -12.93 19.45
CA VAL A 64 -4.68 -13.67 20.72
C VAL A 64 -5.91 -14.59 20.71
N GLU A 65 -7.01 -14.22 20.02
CA GLU A 65 -8.15 -15.11 19.76
C GLU A 65 -8.81 -14.87 18.39
N LYS A 66 -8.71 -15.88 17.52
CA LYS A 66 -9.60 -16.20 16.39
C LYS A 66 -10.02 -15.12 15.38
N ASN A 67 -9.37 -13.96 15.20
CA ASN A 67 -9.50 -13.14 13.97
C ASN A 67 -8.25 -12.29 13.68
N ILE A 68 -7.73 -12.31 12.43
CA ILE A 68 -6.63 -11.43 11.97
C ILE A 68 -7.08 -9.96 12.12
N ALA A 69 -6.23 -9.13 12.74
CA ALA A 69 -6.51 -7.73 13.02
C ALA A 69 -5.51 -6.82 12.30
N HIS A 70 -6.04 -5.84 11.57
CA HIS A 70 -5.24 -4.75 11.00
C HIS A 70 -4.67 -3.86 12.11
N GLY A 71 -3.50 -3.27 11.88
CA GLY A 71 -2.99 -2.14 12.66
C GLY A 71 -4.08 -1.08 12.89
N PRO A 72 -4.12 -0.41 14.07
CA PRO A 72 -5.15 0.58 14.38
C PRO A 72 -5.14 1.76 13.40
N LYS A 73 -4.01 1.98 12.73
CA LYS A 73 -3.79 3.09 11.80
C LYS A 73 -3.98 2.72 10.33
N VAL A 74 -4.13 1.44 10.00
CA VAL A 74 -4.41 1.00 8.63
C VAL A 74 -5.73 1.62 8.18
N GLU A 75 -5.72 2.37 7.09
CA GLU A 75 -6.94 3.01 6.58
C GLU A 75 -7.65 2.13 5.55
N ARG A 76 -6.89 1.55 4.62
CA ARG A 76 -7.43 0.75 3.52
C ARG A 76 -7.69 -0.68 3.99
N LYS A 77 -8.97 -0.99 4.23
CA LYS A 77 -9.46 -2.30 4.73
C LYS A 77 -10.43 -3.00 3.77
N GLU A 78 -10.81 -2.37 2.65
CA GLU A 78 -11.83 -2.87 1.74
C GLU A 78 -11.35 -4.02 0.84
N CYS A 79 -11.85 -5.23 1.10
CA CYS A 79 -11.70 -6.34 0.15
C CYS A 79 -12.47 -6.10 -1.15
N ARG A 80 -11.77 -6.03 -2.29
CA ARG A 80 -12.42 -6.12 -3.60
C ARG A 80 -12.54 -7.57 -4.05
N GLY A 81 -13.53 -8.26 -3.47
CA GLY A 81 -14.21 -9.49 -3.94
C GLY A 81 -13.41 -10.60 -4.61
N HIS A 82 -13.37 -11.79 -3.97
CA HIS A 82 -13.79 -13.08 -4.54
C HIS A 82 -13.85 -14.14 -3.44
N ALA A 83 -14.92 -14.93 -3.44
CA ALA A 83 -15.05 -16.17 -2.68
C ALA A 83 -14.07 -17.23 -3.25
N GLY A 84 -12.78 -17.19 -2.95
CA GLY A 84 -11.77 -18.13 -3.46
C GLY A 84 -10.58 -18.38 -2.53
N TYR A 85 -9.98 -19.58 -2.64
CA TYR A 85 -8.78 -20.00 -1.91
C TYR A 85 -7.51 -19.38 -2.53
N GLY A 86 -6.73 -18.63 -1.74
CA GLY A 86 -5.44 -18.06 -2.10
C GLY A 86 -4.59 -17.84 -0.85
N ILE A 87 -3.29 -17.58 -1.03
CA ILE A 87 -2.29 -17.37 0.04
C ILE A 87 -2.71 -16.17 0.91
N HIS A 88 -3.28 -15.13 0.30
CA HIS A 88 -3.80 -13.92 0.97
C HIS A 88 -5.26 -14.02 1.46
N GLY A 89 -5.84 -15.22 1.48
CA GLY A 89 -7.11 -15.52 2.16
C GLY A 89 -8.40 -15.02 1.48
N ASN A 90 -9.46 -15.82 1.60
CA ASN A 90 -10.80 -15.55 1.08
C ASN A 90 -11.53 -14.47 1.93
N CYS A 91 -12.13 -13.42 1.33
CA CYS A 91 -12.72 -12.35 2.16
C CYS A 91 -14.11 -12.70 2.70
N SER A 92 -14.23 -12.76 4.04
CA SER A 92 -15.50 -12.48 4.74
C SER A 92 -15.40 -12.09 6.24
N SER A 93 -14.24 -12.09 6.90
CA SER A 93 -14.10 -11.54 8.28
C SER A 93 -12.69 -11.52 8.88
N ARG A 94 -11.65 -11.88 8.13
CA ARG A 94 -10.27 -11.89 8.61
C ARG A 94 -9.37 -11.44 7.47
N ARG A 95 -8.71 -10.30 7.60
CA ARG A 95 -7.65 -9.93 6.65
C ARG A 95 -6.51 -9.16 7.28
N GLU A 96 -5.36 -9.45 6.70
CA GLU A 96 -4.13 -8.67 6.72
C GLU A 96 -4.40 -7.28 6.10
N PRO A 97 -3.58 -6.25 6.42
CA PRO A 97 -3.65 -4.96 5.74
C PRO A 97 -3.74 -5.11 4.22
N MET A 98 -4.52 -4.24 3.58
CA MET A 98 -4.66 -4.28 2.11
C MET A 98 -3.33 -4.10 1.41
N TYR A 99 -2.49 -3.23 1.97
CA TYR A 99 -1.10 -3.10 1.56
C TYR A 99 -0.26 -3.94 2.50
N THR A 100 0.46 -4.92 1.97
CA THR A 100 1.36 -5.75 2.77
C THR A 100 2.80 -5.30 2.61
N GLU A 101 3.14 -4.81 1.42
CA GLU A 101 4.50 -4.39 1.07
C GLU A 101 4.56 -2.93 0.66
N TYR A 102 5.71 -2.33 0.93
CA TYR A 102 6.01 -0.97 0.55
C TYR A 102 7.47 -0.82 0.11
N ILE A 103 7.72 0.22 -0.69
CA ILE A 103 9.06 0.72 -0.98
C ILE A 103 9.10 2.23 -0.78
N ILE A 104 10.31 2.75 -0.55
CA ILE A 104 10.57 4.19 -0.56
C ILE A 104 11.48 4.48 -1.75
N TYR A 105 10.98 5.30 -2.69
CA TYR A 105 11.70 5.71 -3.88
C TYR A 105 11.79 7.23 -3.93
N GLY A 106 13.01 7.75 -3.69
CA GLY A 106 13.22 9.19 -3.53
C GLY A 106 12.41 9.74 -2.35
N ASN A 107 11.52 10.68 -2.64
CA ASN A 107 10.61 11.29 -1.67
C ASN A 107 9.20 10.66 -1.67
N LEU A 108 9.03 9.49 -2.30
CA LEU A 108 7.76 8.78 -2.41
C LEU A 108 7.78 7.51 -1.56
N VAL A 109 6.70 7.28 -0.84
CA VAL A 109 6.34 5.98 -0.28
C VAL A 109 5.32 5.36 -1.21
N ILE A 110 5.58 4.13 -1.65
CA ILE A 110 4.72 3.41 -2.58
C ILE A 110 4.34 2.08 -1.94
N MET A 111 3.04 1.79 -1.88
CA MET A 111 2.50 0.57 -1.25
C MET A 111 1.54 -0.11 -2.22
N ALA A 112 1.49 -1.44 -2.23
CA ALA A 112 0.66 -2.17 -3.18
C ALA A 112 -0.12 -3.32 -2.53
N GLU A 113 -1.32 -3.56 -3.09
CA GLU A 113 -2.12 -4.74 -2.80
C GLU A 113 -1.47 -5.97 -3.44
N PRO A 114 -1.14 -7.03 -2.67
CA PRO A 114 -0.66 -8.28 -3.23
C PRO A 114 -1.78 -9.01 -3.96
N LEU A 115 -1.46 -9.77 -5.02
CA LEU A 115 -2.44 -10.67 -5.62
C LEU A 115 -2.56 -11.96 -4.80
N ALA A 116 -3.71 -12.62 -4.86
CA ALA A 116 -4.04 -13.78 -4.01
C ALA A 116 -3.05 -14.96 -4.09
N THR A 117 -2.26 -15.07 -5.15
CA THR A 117 -1.29 -16.15 -5.38
C THR A 117 0.16 -15.71 -5.27
N GLU A 118 0.41 -14.44 -4.92
CA GLU A 118 1.74 -13.85 -4.90
C GLU A 118 2.37 -13.96 -3.52
N GLU A 119 3.67 -14.18 -3.48
CA GLU A 119 4.45 -14.05 -2.25
C GLU A 119 4.87 -12.57 -2.06
N PRO A 120 5.35 -12.18 -0.86
CA PRO A 120 5.86 -10.83 -0.61
C PRO A 120 6.88 -10.34 -1.66
N GLU A 121 7.77 -11.23 -2.12
CA GLU A 121 8.81 -10.91 -3.09
C GLU A 121 8.23 -10.51 -4.45
N ASP A 122 7.11 -11.11 -4.86
CA ASP A 122 6.43 -10.76 -6.12
C ASP A 122 5.84 -9.35 -6.05
N THR A 123 5.30 -8.98 -4.88
CA THR A 123 4.72 -7.64 -4.65
C THR A 123 5.83 -6.58 -4.56
N LEU A 124 6.95 -6.89 -3.92
CA LEU A 124 8.14 -6.04 -3.92
C LEU A 124 8.73 -5.87 -5.33
N GLY A 125 8.77 -6.94 -6.13
CA GLY A 125 9.18 -6.87 -7.53
C GLY A 125 8.28 -5.97 -8.36
N PHE A 126 6.95 -6.07 -8.18
CA PHE A 126 5.98 -5.17 -8.81
C PHE A 126 6.20 -3.71 -8.41
N LEU A 127 6.46 -3.45 -7.13
CA LEU A 127 6.75 -2.11 -6.62
C LEU A 127 8.04 -1.54 -7.22
N GLN A 128 9.12 -2.33 -7.28
CA GLN A 128 10.38 -1.91 -7.87
C GLN A 128 10.23 -1.61 -9.37
N GLU A 129 9.56 -2.48 -10.12
CA GLU A 129 9.26 -2.25 -11.54
C GLU A 129 8.42 -0.98 -11.77
N THR A 130 7.59 -0.61 -10.80
CA THR A 130 6.77 0.60 -10.83
C THR A 130 7.64 1.83 -10.57
N ALA A 131 8.52 1.77 -9.57
CA ALA A 131 9.47 2.83 -9.26
C ALA A 131 10.45 3.09 -10.39
N ASP A 132 10.97 2.06 -11.06
CA ASP A 132 11.91 2.19 -12.19
C ASP A 132 11.29 2.90 -13.41
N LYS A 133 9.96 2.95 -13.49
CA LYS A 133 9.23 3.67 -14.56
C LYS A 133 8.92 5.11 -14.19
N LEU A 134 9.06 5.49 -12.92
CA LEU A 134 8.87 6.88 -12.51
C LEU A 134 9.96 7.76 -13.13
N PRO A 135 9.60 8.99 -13.55
CA PRO A 135 10.53 9.91 -14.21
C PRO A 135 11.63 10.43 -13.29
#